data_AF-A0A2D6Y7I3-F1
#
_entry.id   AF-A0A2D6Y7I3-F1
#
_cell.length_a   1.000
_cell.length_b   1.000
_cell.length_c   1.000
_cell.angle_alpha   90.00
_cell.angle_beta   90.00
_cell.angle_gamma   90.00
#
_symmetry.space_group_name_H-M   'P 1'
#
loop_
_entity.id
_entity.type
_entity.pdbx_description
1 polymer ?
#
loop_
_entity_poly.entity_id
_entity_poly.type
_entity_poly.pdbx_seq_one_letter_code
_entity_poly.pdbx_strand_id
1 'polypeptide(L)'
;MPRTTILTARPALQRLPTRPGRLVQSVLQRIIPFALNWQKLQIRPGNAAEQLARAFSAQQRGETTLLLAFRHPSARDPLVLADLFWNRVPQEAKQLGLPLPRRIELRYLYDRGIPIWAGPVIGWLLQRCGGIAIHRGRLDRPALKEARQVLSQGRHALVVAPEGATNNLSGEMAPLEPGVAQLAFWALEDLAKVDDQRQLIVLPIGIRYSWRQQNWTALDQRLSRLEEHLALNQEPAQTDPQPRQRLLQIGSVLLDALEQLERIPNEPDQSFAERLAAFRQHGLQRAERHFGLRASGTVQERCRRIEQAAWDRIYRDNLETLTPLGRSLADWEAREADLQLTRMRLVEHVSSVSGHYLEDKLEFDRCGELLLVVEDAIGWLQN
;
A
#
# COMPACT_ATOMS: atom_id res chain seq x y z
N MET A 1 -8.78 -3.21 0.47
CA MET A 1 -8.82 -4.68 0.23
C MET A 1 -10.28 -5.11 0.28
N PRO A 2 -10.78 -5.99 -0.60
CA PRO A 2 -12.13 -6.54 -0.46
C PRO A 2 -12.25 -7.35 0.85
N ARG A 3 -13.37 -7.17 1.58
CA ARG A 3 -13.75 -8.00 2.73
C ARG A 3 -14.12 -9.38 2.22
N THR A 4 -13.26 -10.37 2.45
CA THR A 4 -13.67 -11.77 2.38
C THR A 4 -13.74 -12.27 3.81
N THR A 5 -14.94 -12.36 4.38
CA THR A 5 -15.13 -12.86 5.74
C THR A 5 -14.52 -14.25 5.84
N ILE A 6 -13.55 -14.41 6.74
CA ILE A 6 -12.89 -15.69 6.96
C ILE A 6 -13.77 -16.50 7.90
N LEU A 7 -14.46 -17.49 7.33
CA LEU A 7 -15.33 -18.39 8.10
C LEU A 7 -14.59 -19.58 8.70
N THR A 8 -13.42 -19.91 8.16
CA THR A 8 -12.65 -21.12 8.51
C THR A 8 -11.15 -20.88 8.38
N ALA A 9 -10.35 -21.67 9.10
CA ALA A 9 -8.92 -21.67 8.94
C ALA A 9 -8.55 -22.17 7.53
N ARG A 10 -7.55 -21.51 6.95
CA ARG A 10 -7.06 -21.71 5.59
C ARG A 10 -5.65 -22.30 5.60
N PRO A 11 -5.24 -23.02 4.54
CA PRO A 11 -3.87 -23.46 4.39
C PRO A 11 -2.89 -22.28 4.43
N ALA A 12 -1.67 -22.53 4.87
CA ALA A 12 -0.63 -21.51 4.95
C ALA A 12 -0.36 -20.81 3.61
N LEU A 13 0.08 -19.56 3.70
CA LEU A 13 0.40 -18.74 2.55
C LEU A 13 1.71 -19.20 1.91
N GLN A 14 1.57 -20.07 0.91
CA GLN A 14 2.69 -20.52 0.10
C GLN A 14 3.37 -19.34 -0.59
N ARG A 15 4.70 -19.35 -0.55
CA ARG A 15 5.51 -18.38 -1.29
C ARG A 15 5.35 -18.64 -2.78
N LEU A 16 4.69 -17.73 -3.48
CA LEU A 16 4.63 -17.78 -4.93
C LEU A 16 6.03 -17.54 -5.53
N PRO A 17 6.50 -18.41 -6.44
CA PRO A 17 7.85 -18.31 -6.98
C PRO A 17 7.97 -17.15 -7.98
N THR A 18 9.13 -16.49 -8.03
CA THR A 18 9.41 -15.48 -9.03
C THR A 18 9.67 -16.13 -10.39
N ARG A 19 8.70 -16.03 -11.31
CA ARG A 19 8.72 -16.69 -12.63
C ARG A 19 8.47 -15.68 -13.76
N PRO A 20 9.42 -14.77 -14.03
CA PRO A 20 9.23 -13.71 -15.02
C PRO A 20 8.95 -14.30 -16.42
N GLY A 21 7.92 -13.78 -17.09
CA GLY A 21 7.51 -14.20 -18.42
C GLY A 21 7.67 -13.08 -19.44
N ARG A 22 8.67 -13.20 -20.33
CA ARG A 22 8.94 -12.16 -21.36
C ARG A 22 7.76 -11.89 -22.28
N LEU A 23 7.03 -12.94 -22.68
CA LEU A 23 5.83 -12.80 -23.50
C LEU A 23 4.75 -12.01 -22.75
N VAL A 24 4.50 -12.36 -21.49
CA VAL A 24 3.51 -11.69 -20.64
C VAL A 24 3.86 -10.21 -20.47
N GLN A 25 5.12 -9.90 -20.13
CA GLN A 25 5.58 -8.51 -20.00
C GLN A 25 5.45 -7.74 -21.32
N SER A 26 5.74 -8.37 -22.47
CA SER A 26 5.59 -7.73 -23.79
C SER A 26 4.13 -7.42 -24.14
N VAL A 27 3.21 -8.32 -23.78
CA VAL A 27 1.77 -8.11 -23.96
C VAL A 27 1.29 -7.00 -23.04
N LEU A 28 1.66 -7.04 -21.76
CA LEU A 28 1.30 -6.01 -20.79
C LEU A 28 1.84 -4.64 -21.19
N GLN A 29 3.10 -4.54 -21.64
CA GLN A 29 3.70 -3.31 -22.14
C GLN A 29 2.80 -2.61 -23.18
N ARG A 30 2.19 -3.38 -24.09
CA ARG A 30 1.29 -2.85 -25.14
C ARG A 30 -0.11 -2.52 -24.61
N ILE A 31 -0.60 -3.25 -23.61
CA ILE A 31 -1.94 -3.05 -23.03
C ILE A 31 -1.96 -1.88 -22.03
N ILE A 32 -0.86 -1.63 -21.32
CA ILE A 32 -0.77 -0.63 -20.25
C ILE A 32 -1.25 0.77 -20.69
N PRO A 33 -0.83 1.33 -21.84
CA PRO A 33 -1.32 2.63 -22.28
C PRO A 33 -2.84 2.69 -22.45
N PHE A 34 -3.45 1.61 -22.95
CA PHE A 34 -4.90 1.50 -23.07
C PHE A 34 -5.57 1.40 -21.69
N ALA A 35 -5.02 0.59 -20.79
CA ALA A 35 -5.53 0.45 -19.42
C ALA A 35 -5.46 1.78 -18.64
N LEU A 36 -4.38 2.54 -18.79
CA LEU A 36 -4.25 3.88 -18.20
C LEU A 36 -5.31 4.83 -18.76
N ASN A 37 -5.52 4.84 -20.07
CA ASN A 37 -6.53 5.67 -20.70
C ASN A 37 -7.95 5.29 -20.24
N TRP A 38 -8.25 3.98 -20.14
CA TRP A 38 -9.52 3.48 -19.63
C TRP A 38 -9.75 3.89 -18.16
N GLN A 39 -8.70 3.87 -17.33
CA GLN A 39 -8.75 4.41 -15.97
C GLN A 39 -8.68 5.95 -15.90
N LYS A 40 -8.70 6.64 -17.05
CA LYS A 40 -8.61 8.10 -17.19
C LYS A 40 -7.35 8.70 -16.54
N LEU A 41 -6.28 7.91 -16.45
CA LEU A 41 -4.98 8.30 -15.91
C LEU A 41 -4.09 8.89 -17.00
N GLN A 42 -3.48 10.02 -16.70
CA GLN A 42 -2.44 10.63 -17.52
C GLN A 42 -1.15 10.71 -16.72
N ILE A 43 -0.06 10.18 -17.26
CA ILE A 43 1.24 10.20 -16.59
C ILE A 43 2.07 11.35 -17.15
N ARG A 44 2.60 12.17 -16.23
CA ARG A 44 3.60 13.19 -16.50
C ARG A 44 4.90 12.74 -15.83
N PRO A 45 5.89 12.23 -16.59
CA PRO A 45 7.08 11.62 -16.00
C PRO A 45 8.02 12.64 -15.33
N GLY A 46 7.86 13.95 -15.60
CA GLY A 46 8.79 14.96 -15.11
C GLY A 46 10.23 14.65 -15.51
N ASN A 47 11.16 14.77 -14.57
CA ASN A 47 12.56 14.38 -14.74
C ASN A 47 12.82 12.86 -14.57
N ALA A 48 11.82 12.08 -14.15
CA ALA A 48 12.03 10.68 -13.79
C ALA A 48 12.41 9.83 -15.01
N ALA A 49 11.79 10.07 -16.18
CA ALA A 49 12.10 9.31 -17.39
C ALA A 49 13.56 9.48 -17.82
N GLU A 50 14.07 10.72 -17.81
CA GLU A 50 15.45 11.03 -18.18
C GLU A 50 16.45 10.40 -17.19
N GLN A 51 16.24 10.64 -15.89
CA GLN A 51 17.16 10.11 -14.86
C GLN A 51 17.19 8.58 -14.87
N LEU A 52 16.03 7.94 -15.01
CA LEU A 52 15.95 6.49 -15.12
C LEU A 52 16.58 5.98 -16.42
N ALA A 53 16.42 6.66 -17.56
CA ALA A 53 17.07 6.28 -18.81
C ALA A 53 18.61 6.24 -18.66
N ARG A 54 19.19 7.27 -18.03
CA ARG A 54 20.63 7.31 -17.71
C ARG A 54 21.03 6.18 -16.75
N ALA A 55 20.25 5.97 -15.68
CA ALA A 55 20.52 4.93 -14.69
C ALA A 55 20.46 3.52 -15.28
N PHE A 56 19.43 3.19 -16.07
CA PHE A 56 19.31 1.90 -16.73
C PHE A 56 20.38 1.70 -17.79
N SER A 57 20.82 2.75 -18.50
CA SER A 57 21.94 2.63 -19.43
C SER A 57 23.25 2.28 -18.71
N ALA A 58 23.56 2.96 -17.60
CA ALA A 58 24.72 2.65 -16.75
C ALA A 58 24.64 1.24 -16.16
N GLN A 59 23.47 0.83 -15.66
CA GLN A 59 23.25 -0.52 -15.16
C GLN A 59 23.50 -1.57 -16.25
N GLN A 60 22.99 -1.35 -17.47
CA GLN A 60 23.13 -2.32 -18.55
C GLN A 60 24.56 -2.44 -19.08
N ARG A 61 25.39 -1.39 -18.91
CA ARG A 61 26.85 -1.41 -19.12
C ARG A 61 27.61 -2.08 -17.97
N GLY A 62 26.93 -2.42 -16.88
CA GLY A 62 27.52 -3.06 -15.72
C GLY A 62 28.26 -2.10 -14.79
N GLU A 63 28.05 -0.79 -14.92
CA GLU A 63 28.69 0.22 -14.06
C GLU A 63 28.03 0.30 -12.69
N THR A 64 26.72 0.06 -12.64
CA THR A 64 25.91 0.20 -11.44
C THR A 64 24.95 -0.96 -11.23
N THR A 65 24.51 -1.14 -9.99
CA THR A 65 23.30 -1.88 -9.63
C THR A 65 22.26 -0.92 -9.07
N LEU A 66 20.98 -1.18 -9.31
CA LEU A 66 19.91 -0.22 -9.03
C LEU A 66 18.93 -0.74 -7.98
N LEU A 67 18.72 0.08 -6.95
CA LEU A 67 17.63 -0.04 -5.99
C LEU A 67 16.68 1.15 -6.16
N LEU A 68 15.49 0.92 -6.68
CA LEU A 68 14.48 1.94 -6.93
C LEU A 68 13.50 1.99 -5.76
N ALA A 69 13.47 3.12 -5.05
CA ALA A 69 12.64 3.34 -3.87
C ALA A 69 11.46 4.26 -4.21
N PHE A 70 10.28 3.71 -4.47
CA PHE A 70 9.14 4.49 -4.96
C PHE A 70 8.12 4.82 -3.87
N ARG A 71 7.56 6.03 -3.91
CA ARG A 71 6.38 6.43 -3.13
C ARG A 71 5.20 5.53 -3.44
N HIS A 72 4.42 5.12 -2.44
CA HIS A 72 3.28 4.22 -2.65
C HIS A 72 1.91 4.85 -2.29
N PRO A 73 1.52 6.00 -2.86
CA PRO A 73 0.28 6.66 -2.46
C PRO A 73 -0.99 5.95 -2.95
N SER A 74 -0.92 5.01 -3.91
CA SER A 74 -2.13 4.40 -4.47
C SER A 74 -1.97 2.94 -4.90
N ALA A 75 -3.06 2.18 -4.85
CA ALA A 75 -3.12 0.86 -5.49
C ALA A 75 -2.91 0.90 -7.02
N ARG A 76 -2.94 2.08 -7.64
CA ARG A 76 -2.67 2.29 -9.07
C ARG A 76 -1.18 2.38 -9.42
N ASP A 77 -0.30 2.52 -8.43
CA ASP A 77 1.14 2.72 -8.64
C ASP A 77 1.80 1.65 -9.52
N PRO A 78 1.47 0.34 -9.42
CA PRO A 78 2.08 -0.67 -10.26
C PRO A 78 1.87 -0.44 -11.76
N LEU A 79 0.69 0.07 -12.16
CA LEU A 79 0.41 0.37 -13.57
C LEU A 79 1.18 1.61 -14.04
N VAL A 80 1.27 2.63 -13.19
CA VAL A 80 2.02 3.87 -13.48
C VAL A 80 3.50 3.58 -13.63
N LEU A 81 4.08 2.79 -12.72
CA LEU A 81 5.47 2.36 -12.77
C LEU A 81 5.74 1.45 -13.97
N ALA A 82 4.85 0.52 -14.29
CA ALA A 82 5.03 -0.34 -15.45
C ALA A 82 5.06 0.47 -16.76
N ASP A 83 4.21 1.49 -16.93
CA ASP A 83 4.29 2.41 -18.08
C ASP A 83 5.59 3.22 -18.09
N LEU A 84 5.98 3.76 -16.94
CA LEU A 84 7.22 4.51 -16.80
C LEU A 84 8.42 3.66 -17.25
N PHE A 85 8.58 2.46 -16.70
CA PHE A 85 9.75 1.61 -16.98
C PHE A 85 9.72 0.93 -18.34
N TRP A 86 8.56 0.48 -18.83
CA TRP A 86 8.51 -0.29 -20.08
C TRP A 86 8.26 0.57 -21.31
N ASN A 87 7.64 1.75 -21.19
CA ASN A 87 7.33 2.58 -22.34
C ASN A 87 8.13 3.89 -22.33
N ARG A 88 8.05 4.67 -21.26
CA ARG A 88 8.61 6.04 -21.22
C ARG A 88 10.13 6.04 -21.14
N VAL A 89 10.71 5.25 -20.26
CA VAL A 89 12.17 5.18 -20.09
C VAL A 89 12.88 4.72 -21.37
N PRO A 90 12.44 3.66 -22.08
CA PRO A 90 13.03 3.30 -23.37
C PRO A 90 12.87 4.37 -24.45
N GLN A 91 11.73 5.07 -24.48
CA GLN A 91 11.51 6.18 -25.41
C GLN A 91 12.47 7.34 -25.13
N GLU A 92 12.61 7.71 -23.86
CA GLU A 92 13.51 8.78 -23.42
C GLU A 92 14.98 8.43 -23.68
N ALA A 93 15.38 7.18 -23.40
CA ALA A 93 16.72 6.71 -23.71
C ALA A 93 17.05 6.82 -25.20
N LYS A 94 16.09 6.50 -26.07
CA LYS A 94 16.24 6.68 -27.53
C LYS A 94 16.41 8.16 -27.90
N GLN A 95 15.67 9.06 -27.29
CA GLN A 95 15.78 10.51 -27.54
C GLN A 95 17.13 11.07 -27.09
N LEU A 96 17.67 10.57 -25.97
CA LEU A 96 18.96 10.95 -25.41
C LEU A 96 20.17 10.25 -26.06
N GLY A 97 19.94 9.35 -27.03
CA GLY A 97 21.01 8.54 -27.63
C GLY A 97 21.67 7.55 -26.68
N LEU A 98 20.98 7.16 -25.59
CA LEU A 98 21.48 6.22 -24.59
C LEU A 98 21.14 4.77 -25.00
N PRO A 99 22.14 3.91 -25.22
CA PRO A 99 21.88 2.52 -25.59
C PRO A 99 21.27 1.73 -24.41
N LEU A 100 20.17 1.03 -24.69
CA LEU A 100 19.55 0.02 -23.83
C LEU A 100 19.54 -1.32 -24.58
N PRO A 101 20.67 -2.04 -24.65
CA PRO A 101 20.81 -3.27 -25.45
C PRO A 101 19.88 -4.40 -25.01
N ARG A 102 19.43 -4.37 -23.75
CA ARG A 102 18.49 -5.33 -23.18
C ARG A 102 17.21 -4.62 -22.77
N ARG A 103 16.11 -5.37 -22.74
CA ARG A 103 14.86 -4.87 -22.15
C ARG A 103 15.03 -4.62 -20.65
N ILE A 104 14.30 -3.64 -20.15
CA ILE A 104 14.23 -3.36 -18.71
C ILE A 104 13.47 -4.50 -18.03
N GLU A 105 14.22 -5.39 -17.38
CA GLU A 105 13.71 -6.49 -16.56
C GLU A 105 13.81 -6.06 -15.07
N LEU A 106 12.66 -5.99 -14.39
CA LEU A 106 12.56 -5.56 -13.00
C LEU A 106 12.39 -6.76 -12.06
N ARG A 107 12.76 -6.55 -10.79
CA ARG A 107 12.31 -7.37 -9.67
C ARG A 107 11.72 -6.44 -8.63
N TYR A 108 10.66 -6.86 -7.96
CA TYR A 108 10.01 -6.01 -6.96
C TYR A 108 9.49 -6.84 -5.81
N LEU A 109 9.46 -6.24 -4.61
CA LEU A 109 8.90 -6.88 -3.44
C LEU A 109 7.38 -6.66 -3.41
N TYR A 110 6.63 -7.72 -3.17
CA TYR A 110 5.19 -7.61 -2.94
C TYR A 110 4.77 -8.54 -1.80
N ASP A 111 3.73 -8.13 -1.10
CA ASP A 111 3.23 -8.87 0.04
C ASP A 111 2.46 -10.14 -0.35
N ARG A 112 2.73 -11.24 0.36
CA ARG A 112 2.07 -12.55 0.13
C ARG A 112 0.55 -12.52 0.32
N GLY A 113 0.02 -11.52 1.02
CA GLY A 113 -1.41 -11.29 1.19
C GLY A 113 -2.11 -10.77 -0.06
N ILE A 114 -1.40 -10.10 -0.98
CA ILE A 114 -2.01 -9.50 -2.18
C ILE A 114 -2.83 -10.50 -3.01
N PRO A 115 -2.30 -11.68 -3.39
CA PRO A 115 -3.05 -12.65 -4.17
C PRO A 115 -4.33 -13.18 -3.51
N ILE A 116 -4.45 -13.10 -2.17
CA ILE A 116 -5.60 -13.60 -1.42
C ILE A 116 -6.84 -12.80 -1.76
N TRP A 117 -6.70 -11.47 -1.75
CA TRP A 117 -7.81 -10.55 -1.95
C TRP A 117 -7.90 -10.05 -3.39
N ALA A 118 -6.79 -10.01 -4.12
CA ALA A 118 -6.75 -9.60 -5.53
C ALA A 118 -7.06 -10.77 -6.49
N GLY A 119 -7.07 -12.00 -5.97
CA GLY A 119 -7.39 -13.21 -6.72
C GLY A 119 -6.19 -13.86 -7.43
N PRO A 120 -6.37 -15.11 -7.90
CA PRO A 120 -5.29 -15.93 -8.43
C PRO A 120 -4.68 -15.38 -9.72
N VAL A 121 -5.46 -14.67 -10.55
CA VAL A 121 -4.97 -14.05 -11.78
C VAL A 121 -3.94 -12.96 -11.46
N ILE A 122 -4.19 -12.15 -10.44
CA ILE A 122 -3.24 -11.12 -9.98
C ILE A 122 -2.00 -11.79 -9.40
N GLY A 123 -2.16 -12.83 -8.56
CA GLY A 123 -1.03 -13.62 -8.07
C GLY A 123 -0.16 -14.22 -9.18
N TRP A 124 -0.77 -14.70 -10.26
CA TRP A 124 -0.05 -15.17 -11.45
C TRP A 124 0.67 -14.03 -12.18
N LEU A 125 -0.02 -12.90 -12.41
CA LEU A 125 0.57 -11.72 -13.05
C LEU A 125 1.78 -11.19 -12.28
N LEU A 126 1.68 -11.13 -10.94
CA LEU A 126 2.77 -10.65 -10.09
C LEU A 126 4.05 -11.50 -10.30
N GLN A 127 3.91 -12.82 -10.32
CA GLN A 127 5.03 -13.73 -10.62
C GLN A 127 5.61 -13.48 -12.02
N ARG A 128 4.75 -13.35 -13.05
CA ARG A 128 5.17 -13.14 -14.44
C ARG A 128 5.82 -11.79 -14.70
N CYS A 129 5.52 -10.79 -13.87
CA CYS A 129 6.14 -9.47 -13.91
C CYS A 129 7.45 -9.39 -13.11
N GLY A 130 7.90 -10.47 -12.46
CA GLY A 130 9.15 -10.50 -11.70
C GLY A 130 8.99 -10.18 -10.21
N GLY A 131 7.78 -10.31 -9.66
CA GLY A 131 7.54 -10.10 -8.24
C GLY A 131 8.22 -11.16 -7.37
N ILE A 132 8.83 -10.71 -6.28
CA ILE A 132 9.39 -11.51 -5.20
C ILE A 132 8.40 -11.41 -4.03
N ALA A 133 7.74 -12.54 -3.75
CA ALA A 133 6.79 -12.63 -2.66
C ALA A 133 7.53 -12.56 -1.31
N ILE A 134 7.18 -11.58 -0.49
CA ILE A 134 7.71 -11.39 0.86
C ILE A 134 6.59 -11.46 1.88
N HIS A 135 6.85 -12.12 3.00
CA HIS A 135 5.98 -12.10 4.16
C HIS A 135 6.30 -10.87 5.01
N ARG A 136 5.42 -9.85 5.00
CA ARG A 136 5.62 -8.63 5.79
C ARG A 136 5.47 -8.92 7.29
N GLY A 137 6.15 -8.15 8.14
CA GLY A 137 6.07 -8.29 9.59
C GLY A 137 6.87 -9.46 10.19
N ARG A 138 7.45 -10.33 9.36
CA ARG A 138 8.35 -11.42 9.78
C ARG A 138 9.67 -11.38 9.00
N LEU A 139 10.73 -11.91 9.60
CA LEU A 139 12.00 -12.12 8.90
C LEU A 139 11.87 -13.23 7.83
N ASP A 140 11.47 -12.86 6.62
CA ASP A 140 11.42 -13.75 5.45
C ASP A 140 12.81 -13.90 4.80
N ARG A 141 13.67 -14.71 5.42
CA ARG A 141 15.05 -14.95 4.96
C ARG A 141 15.13 -15.35 3.48
N PRO A 142 14.27 -16.26 2.96
CA PRO A 142 14.28 -16.59 1.53
C PRO A 142 14.03 -15.38 0.61
N ALA A 143 13.03 -14.55 0.90
CA ALA A 143 12.73 -13.38 0.08
C ALA A 143 13.84 -12.32 0.14
N LEU A 144 14.39 -12.07 1.33
CA LEU A 144 15.51 -11.14 1.51
C LEU A 144 16.79 -11.63 0.84
N LYS A 145 17.06 -12.94 0.88
CA LYS A 145 18.20 -13.54 0.15
C LYS A 145 18.05 -13.33 -1.35
N GLU A 146 16.86 -13.54 -1.90
CA GLU A 146 16.60 -13.32 -3.33
C GLU A 146 16.74 -11.83 -3.70
N ALA A 147 16.22 -10.91 -2.89
CA ALA A 147 16.36 -9.47 -3.11
C ALA A 147 17.84 -9.02 -3.10
N ARG A 148 18.65 -9.53 -2.14
CA ARG A 148 20.10 -9.30 -2.11
C ARG A 148 20.80 -9.87 -3.33
N GLN A 149 20.42 -11.06 -3.76
CA GLN A 149 20.96 -11.70 -4.94
C GLN A 149 20.68 -10.88 -6.21
N VAL A 150 19.48 -10.29 -6.33
CA VAL A 150 19.16 -9.38 -7.44
C VAL A 150 20.12 -8.20 -7.49
N LEU A 151 20.35 -7.54 -6.36
CA LEU A 151 21.21 -6.36 -6.28
C LEU A 151 22.68 -6.71 -6.54
N SER A 152 23.22 -7.75 -5.91
CA SER A 152 24.60 -8.19 -6.11
C SER A 152 24.87 -8.71 -7.54
N GLN A 153 23.90 -9.37 -8.19
CA GLN A 153 24.03 -9.75 -9.60
C GLN A 153 24.03 -8.52 -10.52
N GLY A 154 23.33 -7.43 -10.16
CA GLY A 154 23.21 -6.20 -10.95
C GLY A 154 22.52 -6.36 -12.31
N ARG A 155 21.99 -7.56 -12.62
CA ARG A 155 21.30 -7.84 -13.88
C ARG A 155 19.93 -7.16 -13.96
N HIS A 156 19.22 -7.07 -12.83
CA HIS A 156 17.87 -6.51 -12.73
C HIS A 156 17.88 -5.39 -11.70
N ALA A 157 17.08 -4.34 -11.92
CA ALA A 157 16.82 -3.36 -10.87
C ALA A 157 15.85 -3.96 -9.84
N LEU A 158 16.11 -3.73 -8.55
CA LEU A 158 15.17 -4.06 -7.47
C LEU A 158 14.29 -2.84 -7.18
N VAL A 159 12.97 -3.03 -7.13
CA VAL A 159 11.99 -1.98 -6.91
C VAL A 159 11.24 -2.24 -5.61
N VAL A 160 11.26 -1.28 -4.69
CA VAL A 160 10.67 -1.42 -3.35
C VAL A 160 9.95 -0.14 -2.96
N ALA A 161 8.77 -0.28 -2.36
CA ALA A 161 8.10 0.83 -1.68
C ALA A 161 8.60 0.90 -0.23
N PRO A 162 9.43 1.89 0.15
CA PRO A 162 9.92 2.02 1.53
C PRO A 162 8.80 2.31 2.54
N GLU A 163 7.63 2.77 2.11
CA GLU A 163 6.47 3.00 2.98
C GLU A 163 5.79 1.70 3.44
N GLY A 164 6.00 0.60 2.72
CA GLY A 164 5.46 -0.72 3.05
C GLY A 164 3.95 -0.88 2.88
N ALA A 165 3.17 0.19 2.76
CA ALA A 165 1.72 0.17 2.52
C ALA A 165 1.27 1.41 1.77
N THR A 166 0.04 1.40 1.25
CA THR A 166 -0.59 2.58 0.65
C THR A 166 -1.19 3.47 1.72
N ASN A 167 -0.95 4.78 1.65
CA ASN A 167 -1.61 5.75 2.54
C ASN A 167 -2.81 6.47 1.89
N ASN A 168 -3.05 6.29 0.58
CA ASN A 168 -4.11 6.94 -0.19
C ASN A 168 -4.04 8.47 -0.22
N LEU A 169 -2.89 9.06 0.13
CA LEU A 169 -2.66 10.50 0.17
C LEU A 169 -1.46 10.86 -0.71
N SER A 170 -1.70 11.67 -1.74
CA SER A 170 -0.61 12.09 -2.63
C SER A 170 0.29 13.14 -1.98
N GLY A 171 -0.27 13.97 -1.10
CA GLY A 171 0.40 15.11 -0.47
C GLY A 171 1.21 14.77 0.78
N GLU A 172 1.02 13.59 1.37
CA GLU A 172 1.67 13.18 2.62
C GLU A 172 2.42 11.86 2.44
N MET A 173 3.59 11.74 3.07
CA MET A 173 4.41 10.53 3.02
C MET A 173 4.24 9.70 4.29
N ALA A 174 4.01 8.39 4.14
CA ALA A 174 4.06 7.51 5.30
C ALA A 174 5.51 7.38 5.82
N PRO A 175 5.71 7.09 7.12
CA PRO A 175 7.04 6.81 7.65
C PRO A 175 7.76 5.73 6.84
N LEU A 176 9.04 5.98 6.53
CA LEU A 176 9.85 5.05 5.74
C LEU A 176 10.38 3.92 6.62
N GLU A 177 10.23 2.70 6.15
CA GLU A 177 10.88 1.54 6.75
C GLU A 177 12.38 1.52 6.46
N PRO A 178 13.20 1.05 7.42
CA PRO A 178 14.65 0.95 7.25
C PRO A 178 15.07 -0.13 6.23
N GLY A 179 14.15 -1.00 5.79
CA GLY A 179 14.45 -2.17 4.97
C GLY A 179 15.14 -1.86 3.64
N VAL A 180 14.82 -0.74 2.99
CA VAL A 180 15.49 -0.31 1.74
C VAL A 180 16.96 0.02 1.99
N ALA A 181 17.25 0.81 3.04
CA ALA A 181 18.62 1.14 3.40
C ALA A 181 19.41 -0.11 3.81
N GLN A 182 18.79 -1.01 4.58
CA GLN A 182 19.40 -2.26 5.00
C GLN A 182 19.74 -3.17 3.81
N LEU A 183 18.85 -3.28 2.82
CA LEU A 183 19.09 -4.03 1.59
C LEU A 183 20.25 -3.45 0.77
N ALA A 184 20.37 -2.11 0.73
CA ALA A 184 21.49 -1.45 0.05
C ALA A 184 22.83 -1.81 0.69
N PHE A 185 22.95 -1.70 2.02
CA PHE A 185 24.18 -2.06 2.73
C PHE A 185 24.53 -3.54 2.57
N TRP A 186 23.56 -4.44 2.72
CA TRP A 186 23.80 -5.87 2.51
C TRP A 186 24.23 -6.21 1.10
N ALA A 187 23.72 -5.52 0.09
CA ALA A 187 24.15 -5.71 -1.29
C ALA A 187 25.57 -5.20 -1.52
N LEU A 188 25.97 -4.07 -0.91
CA LEU A 188 27.35 -3.59 -0.95
C LEU A 188 28.32 -4.57 -0.27
N GLU A 189 27.94 -5.12 0.88
CA GLU A 189 28.72 -6.19 1.53
C GLU A 189 28.88 -7.42 0.63
N ASP A 190 27.82 -7.79 -0.10
CA ASP A 190 27.86 -8.95 -1.01
C ASP A 190 28.71 -8.69 -2.25
N LEU A 191 28.74 -7.45 -2.77
CA LEU A 191 29.64 -7.03 -3.85
C LEU A 191 31.12 -7.02 -3.38
N ALA A 192 31.39 -6.47 -2.19
CA ALA A 192 32.75 -6.41 -1.64
C ALA A 192 33.36 -7.81 -1.41
N LYS A 193 32.55 -8.81 -1.04
CA LYS A 193 33.01 -10.21 -0.85
C LYS A 193 33.57 -10.84 -2.13
N VAL A 194 33.15 -10.37 -3.30
CA VAL A 194 33.60 -10.88 -4.60
C VAL A 194 34.46 -9.88 -5.35
N ASP A 195 34.99 -8.87 -4.64
CA ASP A 195 35.80 -7.76 -5.17
C ASP A 195 35.14 -7.05 -6.37
N ASP A 196 33.82 -6.91 -6.29
CA ASP A 196 33.05 -6.23 -7.32
C ASP A 196 32.88 -4.75 -6.95
N GLN A 197 33.54 -3.88 -7.71
CA GLN A 197 33.59 -2.44 -7.46
C GLN A 197 32.38 -1.67 -8.07
N ARG A 198 31.34 -2.38 -8.54
CA ARG A 198 30.12 -1.75 -9.06
C ARG A 198 29.44 -0.90 -7.99
N GLN A 199 28.99 0.28 -8.40
CA GLN A 199 28.28 1.18 -7.48
C GLN A 199 26.82 0.74 -7.32
N LEU A 200 26.33 0.72 -6.08
CA LEU A 200 24.90 0.60 -5.80
C LEU A 200 24.27 1.99 -5.74
N ILE A 201 23.32 2.26 -6.63
CA ILE A 201 22.59 3.52 -6.66
C ILE A 201 21.17 3.28 -6.13
N VAL A 202 20.82 4.01 -5.07
CA VAL A 202 19.45 4.09 -4.57
C VAL A 202 18.76 5.30 -5.21
N LEU A 203 17.74 5.06 -6.04
CA LEU A 203 16.99 6.12 -6.71
C LEU A 203 15.60 6.26 -6.11
N PRO A 204 15.30 7.39 -5.43
CA PRO A 204 13.94 7.67 -4.99
C PRO A 204 13.04 8.05 -6.17
N ILE A 205 11.82 7.52 -6.21
CA ILE A 205 10.82 7.84 -7.22
C ILE A 205 9.60 8.46 -6.54
N GLY A 206 9.39 9.75 -6.77
CA GLY A 206 8.18 10.44 -6.33
C GLY A 206 6.98 10.09 -7.19
N ILE A 207 5.86 9.76 -6.56
CA ILE A 207 4.56 9.59 -7.20
C ILE A 207 3.57 10.52 -6.52
N ARG A 208 2.83 11.29 -7.32
CA ARG A 208 1.76 12.18 -6.87
C ARG A 208 0.59 12.04 -7.83
N TYR A 209 -0.61 11.83 -7.30
CA TYR A 209 -1.85 11.95 -8.07
C TYR A 209 -2.45 13.34 -7.86
N SER A 210 -3.09 13.84 -8.92
CA SER A 210 -3.82 15.11 -8.91
C SER A 210 -4.98 15.01 -9.90
N TRP A 211 -6.06 15.74 -9.67
CA TRP A 211 -7.15 15.78 -10.63
C TRP A 211 -6.75 16.65 -11.82
N ARG A 212 -7.02 16.18 -13.04
CA ARG A 212 -6.75 16.96 -14.27
C ARG A 212 -7.58 18.23 -14.35
N GLN A 213 -8.79 18.17 -13.80
CA GLN A 213 -9.76 19.26 -13.77
C GLN A 213 -10.41 19.25 -12.39
N GLN A 214 -10.40 20.39 -11.72
CA GLN A 214 -11.09 20.57 -10.44
C GLN A 214 -12.59 20.68 -10.72
N ASN A 215 -13.40 19.85 -10.07
CA ASN A 215 -14.86 19.85 -10.23
C ASN A 215 -15.52 19.96 -8.84
N TRP A 216 -15.57 21.19 -8.33
CA TRP A 216 -16.15 21.49 -7.02
C TRP A 216 -17.63 21.10 -6.93
N THR A 217 -18.40 21.23 -8.02
CA THR A 217 -19.81 20.81 -8.07
C THR A 217 -19.96 19.30 -7.87
N ALA A 218 -19.09 18.48 -8.48
CA ALA A 218 -19.13 17.04 -8.27
C ALA A 218 -18.68 16.65 -6.85
N LEU A 219 -17.70 17.35 -6.28
CA LEU A 219 -17.29 17.17 -4.88
C LEU A 219 -18.46 17.47 -3.94
N ASP A 220 -19.11 18.62 -4.14
CA ASP A 220 -20.27 19.08 -3.40
C ASP A 220 -21.41 18.05 -3.43
N GLN A 221 -21.80 17.57 -4.61
CA GLN A 221 -22.84 16.54 -4.75
C GLN A 221 -22.51 15.23 -4.01
N ARG A 222 -21.23 14.83 -3.97
CA ARG A 222 -20.83 13.61 -3.26
C ARG A 222 -20.79 13.82 -1.75
N LEU A 223 -20.38 14.99 -1.28
CA LEU A 223 -20.50 15.37 0.13
C LEU A 223 -21.97 15.37 0.57
N SER A 224 -22.88 15.95 -0.23
CA SER A 224 -24.31 15.99 0.09
C SER A 224 -24.90 14.58 0.19
N ARG A 225 -24.52 13.66 -0.70
CA ARG A 225 -24.94 12.25 -0.60
C ARG A 225 -24.43 11.56 0.64
N LEU A 226 -23.19 11.85 1.08
CA LEU A 226 -22.66 11.30 2.33
C LEU A 226 -23.39 11.87 3.55
N GLU A 227 -23.71 13.16 3.53
CA GLU A 227 -24.46 13.81 4.60
C GLU A 227 -25.87 13.24 4.71
N GLU A 228 -26.59 13.11 3.59
CA GLU A 228 -27.88 12.43 3.52
C GLU A 228 -27.80 10.99 4.06
N HIS A 229 -26.75 10.26 3.65
CA HIS A 229 -26.51 8.89 4.10
C HIS A 229 -26.24 8.76 5.60
N LEU A 230 -25.66 9.80 6.21
CA LEU A 230 -25.37 9.89 7.65
C LEU A 230 -26.48 10.63 8.43
N ALA A 231 -27.59 11.00 7.78
CA ALA A 231 -28.66 11.81 8.36
C ALA A 231 -28.17 13.13 8.99
N LEU A 232 -27.13 13.73 8.40
CA LEU A 232 -26.66 15.06 8.76
C LEU A 232 -27.64 16.10 8.21
N ASN A 233 -28.37 16.77 9.09
CA ASN A 233 -29.22 17.88 8.71
C ASN A 233 -28.34 19.05 8.24
N GLN A 234 -28.45 19.43 6.97
CA GLN A 234 -27.96 20.71 6.52
C GLN A 234 -28.87 21.79 7.11
N GLU A 235 -28.49 22.39 8.23
CA GLU A 235 -29.08 23.68 8.59
C GLU A 235 -28.82 24.64 7.42
N PRO A 236 -29.81 25.41 6.96
CA PRO A 236 -29.60 26.42 5.93
C PRO A 236 -28.68 27.51 6.50
N ALA A 237 -27.37 27.28 6.39
CA ALA A 237 -26.36 28.25 6.74
C ALA A 237 -26.46 29.41 5.74
N GLN A 238 -26.33 30.64 6.23
CA GLN A 238 -26.35 31.86 5.40
C GLN A 238 -25.16 31.93 4.43
N THR A 239 -24.17 31.05 4.59
CA THR A 239 -23.01 30.87 3.72
C THR A 239 -22.80 29.39 3.44
N ASP A 240 -22.42 29.07 2.20
CA ASP A 240 -22.14 27.70 1.77
C ASP A 240 -20.98 27.12 2.60
N PRO A 241 -21.20 26.06 3.42
CA PRO A 241 -20.17 25.56 4.32
C PRO A 241 -18.98 25.05 3.52
N GLN A 242 -17.78 25.54 3.87
CA GLN A 242 -16.56 25.14 3.17
C GLN A 242 -16.41 23.61 3.20
N PRO A 243 -15.96 22.96 2.10
CA PRO A 243 -15.82 21.50 2.03
C PRO A 243 -15.06 20.87 3.21
N ARG A 244 -14.10 21.61 3.78
CA ARG A 244 -13.39 21.21 5.00
C ARG A 244 -14.32 21.01 6.20
N GLN A 245 -15.22 21.96 6.47
CA GLN A 245 -16.14 21.89 7.60
C GLN A 245 -17.08 20.69 7.46
N ARG A 246 -17.59 20.47 6.25
CA ARG A 246 -18.45 19.33 5.91
C ARG A 246 -17.74 18.00 6.13
N LEU A 247 -16.50 17.87 5.64
CA LEU A 247 -15.67 16.68 5.87
C LEU A 247 -15.40 16.43 7.37
N LEU A 248 -15.17 17.48 8.15
CA LEU A 248 -15.00 17.37 9.61
C LEU A 248 -16.30 16.93 10.32
N GLN A 249 -17.46 17.44 9.90
CA GLN A 249 -18.76 17.03 10.43
C GLN A 249 -19.06 15.57 10.11
N ILE A 250 -18.87 15.17 8.85
CA ILE A 250 -18.97 13.78 8.40
C ILE A 250 -18.03 12.88 9.21
N GLY A 251 -16.76 13.29 9.35
CA GLY A 251 -15.77 12.58 10.14
C GLY A 251 -16.16 12.44 11.61
N SER A 252 -16.74 13.49 12.21
CA SER A 252 -17.22 13.48 13.60
C SER A 252 -18.34 12.46 13.80
N VAL A 253 -19.37 12.46 12.94
CA VAL A 253 -20.47 11.49 13.04
C VAL A 253 -19.98 10.07 12.82
N LEU A 254 -19.05 9.86 11.89
CA LEU A 254 -18.43 8.56 11.69
C LEU A 254 -17.68 8.12 12.95
N LEU A 255 -16.90 9.00 13.57
CA LEU A 255 -16.18 8.71 14.80
C LEU A 255 -17.14 8.41 15.96
N ASP A 256 -18.24 9.16 16.11
CA ASP A 256 -19.29 8.89 17.10
C ASP A 256 -19.86 7.47 16.96
N ALA A 257 -20.19 7.07 15.73
CA ALA A 257 -20.70 5.73 15.44
C ALA A 257 -19.68 4.63 15.76
N LEU A 258 -18.40 4.88 15.48
CA LEU A 258 -17.31 3.94 15.76
C LEU A 258 -17.01 3.81 17.27
N GLU A 259 -17.04 4.92 18.00
CA GLU A 259 -16.91 4.92 19.45
C GLU A 259 -18.08 4.18 20.10
N GLN A 260 -19.32 4.39 19.62
CA GLN A 260 -20.48 3.65 20.08
C GLN A 260 -20.36 2.14 19.82
N LEU A 261 -19.91 1.75 18.61
CA LEU A 261 -19.66 0.36 18.25
C LEU A 261 -18.65 -0.31 19.20
N GLU A 262 -17.57 0.39 19.54
CA GLU A 262 -16.51 -0.10 20.41
C GLU A 262 -16.79 0.14 21.91
N ARG A 263 -17.90 0.80 22.25
CA ARG A 263 -18.30 1.20 23.62
C ARG A 263 -17.25 2.06 24.32
N ILE A 264 -16.68 3.01 23.58
CA ILE A 264 -15.75 4.02 24.11
C ILE A 264 -16.59 5.18 24.66
N PRO A 265 -16.37 5.62 25.91
CA PRO A 265 -17.08 6.77 26.46
C PRO A 265 -16.69 8.05 25.70
N ASN A 266 -17.69 8.88 25.39
CA ASN A 266 -17.46 10.19 24.79
C ASN A 266 -17.24 11.22 25.91
N GLU A 267 -16.04 11.80 25.97
CA GLU A 267 -15.70 12.86 26.90
C GLU A 267 -15.96 14.22 26.21
N PRO A 268 -16.89 15.05 26.72
CA PRO A 268 -17.40 16.24 26.01
C PRO A 268 -16.35 17.32 25.73
N ASP A 269 -15.23 17.32 26.45
CA ASP A 269 -14.18 18.34 26.33
C ASP A 269 -13.04 17.96 25.37
N GLN A 270 -13.09 16.78 24.74
CA GLN A 270 -12.02 16.34 23.83
C GLN A 270 -12.23 16.84 22.40
N SER A 271 -11.14 17.31 21.78
CA SER A 271 -11.11 17.65 20.35
C SER A 271 -11.27 16.40 19.47
N PHE A 272 -11.71 16.59 18.22
CA PHE A 272 -11.82 15.51 17.23
C PHE A 272 -10.49 14.73 17.07
N ALA A 273 -9.35 15.43 17.09
CA ALA A 273 -8.03 14.81 16.96
C ALA A 273 -7.69 13.91 18.17
N GLU A 274 -8.01 14.35 19.38
CA GLU A 274 -7.79 13.58 20.61
C GLU A 274 -8.69 12.34 20.66
N ARG A 275 -9.98 12.51 20.36
CA ARG A 275 -10.94 11.41 20.27
C ARG A 275 -10.52 10.36 19.24
N LEU A 276 -10.09 10.83 18.06
CA LEU A 276 -9.59 9.95 17.01
C LEU A 276 -8.32 9.22 17.44
N ALA A 277 -7.38 9.88 18.12
CA ALA A 277 -6.19 9.24 18.67
C ALA A 277 -6.55 8.19 19.72
N ALA A 278 -7.52 8.47 20.60
CA ALA A 278 -8.03 7.54 21.60
C ALA A 278 -8.70 6.32 20.97
N PHE A 279 -9.56 6.52 19.96
CA PHE A 279 -10.18 5.43 19.18
C PHE A 279 -9.12 4.52 18.54
N ARG A 280 -8.12 5.11 17.87
CA ARG A 280 -7.01 4.36 17.26
C ARG A 280 -6.27 3.53 18.31
N GLN A 281 -5.96 4.13 19.45
CA GLN A 281 -5.25 3.45 20.54
C GLN A 281 -6.10 2.32 21.13
N HIS A 282 -7.41 2.53 21.31
CA HIS A 282 -8.33 1.51 21.80
C HIS A 282 -8.37 0.29 20.86
N GLY A 283 -8.57 0.52 19.56
CA GLY A 283 -8.64 -0.57 18.58
C GLY A 283 -7.35 -1.39 18.49
N LEU A 284 -6.19 -0.74 18.53
CA LEU A 284 -4.89 -1.43 18.59
C LEU A 284 -4.75 -2.25 19.87
N GLN A 285 -5.01 -1.65 21.04
CA GLN A 285 -4.89 -2.35 22.32
C GLN A 285 -5.82 -3.55 22.43
N ARG A 286 -7.04 -3.44 21.88
CA ARG A 286 -8.01 -4.53 21.86
C ARG A 286 -7.49 -5.73 21.07
N ALA A 287 -6.98 -5.50 19.86
CA ALA A 287 -6.40 -6.55 19.03
C ALA A 287 -5.11 -7.11 19.65
N GLU A 288 -4.25 -6.25 20.22
CA GLU A 288 -3.04 -6.67 20.92
C GLU A 288 -3.34 -7.56 22.13
N ARG A 289 -4.31 -7.19 22.97
CA ARG A 289 -4.75 -8.02 24.11
C ARG A 289 -5.27 -9.37 23.66
N HIS A 290 -6.09 -9.40 22.61
CA HIS A 290 -6.62 -10.65 22.06
C HIS A 290 -5.49 -11.59 21.59
N PHE A 291 -4.47 -11.05 20.92
CA PHE A 291 -3.34 -11.86 20.43
C PHE A 291 -2.19 -12.03 21.44
N GLY A 292 -2.27 -11.42 22.63
CA GLY A 292 -1.20 -11.45 23.63
C GLY A 292 0.07 -10.66 23.23
N LEU A 293 -0.08 -9.62 22.40
CA LEU A 293 1.02 -8.80 21.90
C LEU A 293 1.34 -7.64 22.85
N ARG A 294 2.61 -7.23 22.89
CA ARG A 294 3.03 -5.99 23.59
C ARG A 294 2.82 -4.77 22.70
N ALA A 295 2.28 -3.70 23.28
CA ALA A 295 2.20 -2.39 22.63
C ALA A 295 3.60 -1.76 22.60
N SER A 296 4.22 -1.71 21.41
CA SER A 296 5.59 -1.21 21.24
C SER A 296 5.85 -0.74 19.81
N GLY A 297 6.58 0.35 19.64
CA GLY A 297 6.89 0.90 18.32
C GLY A 297 5.77 1.79 17.76
N THR A 298 5.87 2.09 16.48
CA THR A 298 4.94 2.99 15.77
C THR A 298 3.56 2.33 15.55
N VAL A 299 2.56 3.14 15.20
CA VAL A 299 1.21 2.62 14.86
C VAL A 299 1.30 1.60 13.73
N GLN A 300 2.07 1.90 12.68
CA GLN A 300 2.27 1.03 11.52
C GLN A 300 2.92 -0.31 11.93
N GLU A 301 3.95 -0.26 12.78
CA GLU A 301 4.59 -1.48 13.29
C GLU A 301 3.64 -2.34 14.13
N ARG A 302 2.80 -1.71 14.95
CA ARG A 302 1.77 -2.39 15.75
C ARG A 302 0.71 -3.03 14.86
N CYS A 303 0.18 -2.30 13.87
CA CYS A 303 -0.74 -2.82 12.85
C CYS A 303 -0.18 -4.07 12.16
N ARG A 304 1.09 -4.03 11.74
CA ARG A 304 1.75 -5.17 11.09
C ARG A 304 1.91 -6.38 12.00
N ARG A 305 2.24 -6.18 13.28
CA ARG A 305 2.31 -7.30 14.24
C ARG A 305 0.94 -7.92 14.50
N ILE A 306 -0.11 -7.10 14.57
CA ILE A 306 -1.49 -7.57 14.69
C ILE A 306 -1.89 -8.35 13.44
N GLU A 307 -1.60 -7.82 12.24
CA GLU A 307 -1.88 -8.49 10.98
C GLU A 307 -1.18 -9.85 10.90
N GLN A 308 0.11 -9.89 11.27
CA GLN A 308 0.87 -11.12 11.36
C GLN A 308 0.22 -12.13 12.31
N ALA A 309 -0.13 -11.72 13.52
CA ALA A 309 -0.72 -12.61 14.53
C ALA A 309 -2.11 -13.13 14.12
N ALA A 310 -2.88 -12.33 13.38
CA ALA A 310 -4.13 -12.76 12.79
C ALA A 310 -3.89 -13.77 11.66
N TRP A 311 -2.93 -13.51 10.79
CA TRP A 311 -2.59 -14.41 9.69
C TRP A 311 -2.03 -15.75 10.16
N ASP A 312 -1.27 -15.79 11.25
CA ASP A 312 -0.77 -17.06 11.81
C ASP A 312 -1.92 -17.96 12.32
N ARG A 313 -3.06 -17.36 12.69
CA ARG A 313 -4.27 -18.08 13.11
C ARG A 313 -5.17 -18.45 11.94
N ILE A 314 -5.26 -17.57 10.95
CA ILE A 314 -6.07 -17.79 9.74
C ILE A 314 -5.39 -18.76 8.79
N TYR A 315 -4.08 -18.64 8.55
CA TYR A 315 -3.32 -19.39 7.54
C TYR A 315 -2.33 -20.35 8.21
N ARG A 316 -2.71 -21.62 8.31
CA ARG A 316 -2.00 -22.64 9.10
C ARG A 316 -1.44 -23.77 8.24
N ASP A 317 -0.22 -24.22 8.55
CA ASP A 317 0.44 -25.33 7.87
C ASP A 317 -0.08 -26.71 8.31
N ASN A 318 -0.67 -26.80 9.51
CA ASN A 318 -0.96 -28.09 10.16
C ASN A 318 -2.40 -28.58 9.99
N LEU A 319 -3.22 -27.92 9.17
CA LEU A 319 -4.67 -28.19 9.09
C LEU A 319 -5.01 -29.64 8.72
N GLU A 320 -4.21 -30.26 7.85
CA GLU A 320 -4.44 -31.65 7.39
C GLU A 320 -4.15 -32.69 8.48
N THR A 321 -3.39 -32.31 9.51
CA THR A 321 -3.01 -33.20 10.62
C THR A 321 -3.92 -33.10 11.84
N LEU A 322 -4.89 -32.17 11.82
CA LEU A 322 -5.79 -31.93 12.95
C LEU A 322 -6.89 -33.00 13.02
N THR A 323 -7.31 -33.33 14.23
CA THR A 323 -8.55 -34.08 14.47
C THR A 323 -9.76 -33.25 14.06
N PRO A 324 -10.96 -33.85 13.89
CA PRO A 324 -12.18 -33.08 13.59
C PRO A 324 -12.44 -31.95 14.59
N LEU A 325 -12.29 -32.21 15.89
CA LEU A 325 -12.41 -31.17 16.93
C LEU A 325 -11.33 -30.09 16.80
N GLY A 326 -10.07 -30.51 16.58
CA GLY A 326 -8.96 -29.57 16.39
C GLY A 326 -9.18 -28.65 15.18
N ARG A 327 -9.79 -29.17 14.11
CA ARG A 327 -10.18 -28.37 12.95
C ARG A 327 -11.26 -27.35 13.30
N SER A 328 -12.32 -27.76 13.99
CA SER A 328 -13.38 -26.83 14.43
C SER A 328 -12.85 -25.73 15.35
N LEU A 329 -11.91 -26.04 16.25
CA LEU A 329 -11.25 -25.04 17.09
C LEU A 329 -10.38 -24.08 16.27
N ALA A 330 -9.64 -24.59 15.28
CA ALA A 330 -8.87 -23.75 14.37
C ALA A 330 -9.77 -22.81 13.54
N ASP A 331 -10.91 -23.31 13.07
CA ASP A 331 -11.90 -22.50 12.35
C ASP A 331 -12.49 -21.40 13.25
N TRP A 332 -12.74 -21.70 14.52
CA TRP A 332 -13.19 -20.71 15.51
C TRP A 332 -12.14 -19.62 15.73
N GLU A 333 -10.89 -20.01 15.95
CA GLU A 333 -9.78 -19.10 16.16
C GLU A 333 -9.54 -18.20 14.92
N ALA A 334 -9.68 -18.75 13.71
CA ALA A 334 -9.57 -17.99 12.47
C ALA A 334 -10.66 -16.92 12.34
N ARG A 335 -11.91 -17.22 12.75
CA ARG A 335 -13.01 -16.24 12.76
C ARG A 335 -12.76 -15.12 13.76
N GLU A 336 -12.30 -15.44 14.97
CA GLU A 336 -11.95 -14.42 15.96
C GLU A 336 -10.80 -13.53 15.49
N ALA A 337 -9.77 -14.15 14.89
CA ALA A 337 -8.63 -13.44 14.33
C ALA A 337 -9.04 -12.49 13.20
N ASP A 338 -9.93 -12.92 12.29
CA ASP A 338 -10.45 -12.10 11.20
C ASP A 338 -11.24 -10.89 11.71
N LEU A 339 -12.02 -11.07 12.79
CA LEU A 339 -12.72 -9.96 13.44
C LEU A 339 -11.74 -8.92 14.03
N GLN A 340 -10.68 -9.36 14.71
CA GLN A 340 -9.67 -8.41 15.23
C GLN A 340 -8.87 -7.75 14.11
N LEU A 341 -8.54 -8.49 13.05
CA LEU A 341 -7.85 -7.95 11.88
C LEU A 341 -8.69 -6.87 11.20
N THR A 342 -9.98 -7.15 11.04
CA THR A 342 -11.01 -6.21 10.60
C THR A 342 -10.98 -4.96 11.49
N ARG A 343 -11.11 -5.06 12.82
CA ARG A 343 -11.02 -3.89 13.71
C ARG A 343 -9.74 -3.07 13.52
N MET A 344 -8.59 -3.73 13.42
CA MET A 344 -7.31 -3.04 13.21
C MET A 344 -7.28 -2.30 11.86
N ARG A 345 -7.80 -2.90 10.78
CA ARG A 345 -7.87 -2.26 9.46
C ARG A 345 -8.78 -1.04 9.44
N LEU A 346 -9.86 -1.06 10.23
CA LEU A 346 -10.68 0.13 10.43
C LEU A 346 -9.85 1.26 11.06
N VAL A 347 -9.07 0.96 12.11
CA VAL A 347 -8.14 1.93 12.71
C VAL A 347 -7.13 2.46 11.68
N GLU A 348 -6.59 1.61 10.80
CA GLU A 348 -5.67 2.01 9.73
C GLU A 348 -6.34 2.97 8.72
N HIS A 349 -7.57 2.68 8.29
CA HIS A 349 -8.32 3.51 7.35
C HIS A 349 -8.69 4.88 7.94
N VAL A 350 -9.05 4.95 9.23
CA VAL A 350 -9.30 6.23 9.89
C VAL A 350 -7.96 6.91 10.29
N SER A 351 -6.83 6.21 10.22
CA SER A 351 -5.50 6.78 10.49
C SER A 351 -5.01 7.73 9.41
N SER A 352 -5.40 7.51 8.15
CA SER A 352 -5.07 8.42 7.03
C SER A 352 -5.89 9.71 7.04
N VAL A 353 -6.97 9.79 7.82
CA VAL A 353 -7.70 11.05 8.04
C VAL A 353 -7.02 11.80 9.19
N SER A 354 -5.91 12.49 8.91
CA SER A 354 -5.31 13.42 9.87
C SER A 354 -5.96 14.79 9.71
N GLY A 355 -6.43 15.42 10.80
CA GLY A 355 -7.03 16.77 10.75
C GLY A 355 -6.10 17.80 10.10
N HIS A 356 -4.79 17.65 10.34
CA HIS A 356 -3.73 18.48 9.77
C HIS A 356 -3.65 18.44 8.24
N TYR A 357 -4.07 17.35 7.57
CA TYR A 357 -4.03 17.28 6.10
C TYR A 357 -4.92 18.36 5.45
N LEU A 358 -5.97 18.84 6.13
CA LEU A 358 -6.81 19.95 5.68
C LEU A 358 -6.40 21.31 6.26
N GLU A 359 -5.50 21.37 7.23
CA GLU A 359 -5.10 22.61 7.91
C GLU A 359 -4.07 23.40 7.10
N ASP A 360 -3.18 22.71 6.38
CA ASP A 360 -2.10 23.41 5.68
C ASP A 360 -2.60 24.26 4.51
N LYS A 361 -3.48 23.73 3.65
CA LYS A 361 -4.11 24.41 2.49
C LYS A 361 -5.39 23.71 2.02
N LEU A 362 -6.47 24.47 1.76
CA LEU A 362 -7.69 23.97 1.12
C LEU A 362 -7.47 23.79 -0.39
N GLU A 363 -6.87 22.68 -0.80
CA GLU A 363 -6.71 22.30 -2.20
C GLU A 363 -7.76 21.26 -2.62
N PHE A 364 -8.29 21.38 -3.84
CA PHE A 364 -9.29 20.44 -4.39
C PHE A 364 -8.85 18.97 -4.25
N ASP A 365 -7.59 18.69 -4.58
CA ASP A 365 -7.04 17.33 -4.52
C ASP A 365 -7.11 16.74 -3.11
N ARG A 366 -6.78 17.53 -2.08
CA ARG A 366 -6.82 17.05 -0.68
C ARG A 366 -8.25 16.77 -0.22
N CYS A 367 -9.20 17.65 -0.56
CA CYS A 367 -10.61 17.42 -0.28
C CYS A 367 -11.14 16.17 -1.00
N GLY A 368 -10.77 15.98 -2.26
CA GLY A 368 -11.15 14.81 -3.04
C GLY A 368 -10.57 13.50 -2.49
N GLU A 369 -9.31 13.51 -2.05
CA GLU A 369 -8.66 12.35 -1.44
C GLU A 369 -9.33 11.96 -0.13
N LEU A 370 -9.58 12.92 0.76
CA LEU A 370 -10.25 12.64 2.03
C LEU A 370 -11.70 12.18 1.84
N LEU A 371 -12.43 12.76 0.90
CA LEU A 371 -13.75 12.28 0.52
C LEU A 371 -13.70 10.79 0.14
N LEU A 372 -12.75 10.39 -0.71
CA LEU A 372 -12.58 8.99 -1.12
C LEU A 372 -12.20 8.08 0.05
N VAL A 373 -11.32 8.54 0.95
CA VAL A 373 -10.95 7.79 2.16
C VAL A 373 -12.16 7.56 3.07
N VAL A 374 -12.99 8.58 3.26
CA VAL A 374 -14.22 8.48 4.06
C VAL A 374 -15.23 7.54 3.40
N GLU A 375 -15.44 7.65 2.10
CA GLU A 375 -16.32 6.73 1.34
C GLU A 375 -15.84 5.28 1.43
N ASP A 376 -14.54 5.05 1.29
CA ASP A 376 -13.94 3.72 1.45
C ASP A 376 -14.14 3.18 2.87
N ALA A 377 -13.97 4.03 3.90
CA ALA A 377 -14.20 3.64 5.30
C ALA A 377 -15.68 3.26 5.56
N ILE A 378 -16.63 4.05 5.05
CA ILE A 378 -18.08 3.76 5.15
C ILE A 378 -18.40 2.47 4.39
N GLY A 379 -17.95 2.34 3.14
CA GLY A 379 -18.18 1.13 2.34
C GLY A 379 -17.59 -0.11 3.01
N TRP A 380 -16.49 0.04 3.74
CA TRP A 380 -15.88 -1.05 4.49
C TRP A 380 -16.66 -1.39 5.77
N LEU A 381 -17.38 -0.45 6.40
CA LEU A 381 -18.25 -0.75 7.54
C LEU A 381 -19.53 -1.49 7.12
N GLN A 382 -20.08 -1.15 5.95
CA GLN A 382 -21.39 -1.63 5.50
C GLN A 382 -21.39 -2.98 4.80
N ASN A 383 -20.29 -3.35 4.16
CA ASN A 383 -20.07 -4.67 3.55
C ASN A 383 -19.25 -5.52 4.49
#